data_AF-A0A933U9Z6-F1
#
_entry.id   AF-A0A933U9Z6-F1
#
_cell.length_a   1.000
_cell.length_b   1.000
_cell.length_c   1.000
_cell.angle_alpha   90.00
_cell.angle_beta   90.00
_cell.angle_gamma   90.00
#
_symmetry.space_group_name_H-M   'P 1'
#
loop_
_entity.id
_entity.type
_entity.pdbx_description
1 polymer ?
#
loop_
_entity_poly.entity_id
_entity_poly.type
_entity_poly.pdbx_seq_one_letter_code
_entity_poly.pdbx_strand_id
1 'polypeptide(L)'
;MNARIVVLAIVAGFYGSFTLPLSADVVLRTASGATAASIVQEMEAFRTDLGGVNNGVSTAGGPAFTSGRREINWDASTVPTNLPPDFFNRVSPRGAVFSTSGSGFQVSVNTNAGPDRLFGNVDSSYATEFTTNSPNRLFAPVGATALDVHFFVPGSPATPATVSGFGVVFADVDMFYFSVLDYYDLNGELLGSFIATPADKGVAFLGASFNGGERIFRVRITTGNLALGPGHPDDPDNYVDVVVLDDFIYAEPQAAPVVRTAAGPDAVALAEALAAFRADIGGTNNGVATGGAPALVGGRREINWDAAVLPTNLPPDFFNEQSKRGVVLAALSNQFRVSVNTNAGPTRLFGDVNPDYVSEFTTNSPNRLFAPVATNVLEVHFFVPGSPATPAVVTSFGAVFADVDFEYVSKLELLDFAGKVIAAAYVPPSPSGGLSFVGVTLRNGEHAVRARLTCGTDALSATNLDIPFARDVVALDDFIYSEPLSLQPRLASPPVVNGNTISLSVSALSGLRFAVERSLNLTNWTPLATQSSSGLTLDTNATDSRRFYRARLLP
;
A
#
# COMPACT_ATOMS: atom_id res chain seq x y z
N MET A 1 4.44 43.86 27.29
CA MET A 1 3.00 43.57 27.05
C MET A 1 2.87 42.06 27.05
N ASN A 2 2.20 41.53 28.06
CA ASN A 2 2.13 40.09 28.32
C ASN A 2 1.07 39.46 27.43
N ALA A 3 1.46 38.67 26.42
CA ALA A 3 0.54 37.81 25.70
C ALA A 3 0.39 36.50 26.48
N ARG A 4 -0.80 36.33 27.07
CA ARG A 4 -1.24 35.12 27.76
C ARG A 4 -1.68 34.08 26.74
N ILE A 5 -1.30 32.83 27.03
CA ILE A 5 -1.83 31.59 26.46
C ILE A 5 -3.38 31.61 26.52
N VAL A 6 -4.04 31.33 25.39
CA VAL A 6 -5.45 30.95 25.36
C VAL A 6 -5.53 29.49 24.90
N VAL A 7 -5.71 28.61 25.87
CA VAL A 7 -6.27 27.26 25.68
C VAL A 7 -7.75 27.45 25.38
N LEU A 8 -8.22 27.03 24.21
CA LEU A 8 -9.65 26.96 23.91
C LEU A 8 -10.15 25.54 24.18
N ALA A 9 -10.76 25.36 25.35
CA ALA A 9 -11.69 24.26 25.62
C ALA A 9 -13.06 24.63 25.01
N ILE A 10 -13.64 23.76 24.19
CA ILE A 10 -15.02 23.91 23.69
C ILE A 10 -15.95 23.01 24.51
N VAL A 11 -16.97 23.65 25.07
CA VAL A 11 -18.10 23.07 25.82
C VAL A 11 -19.09 22.40 24.86
N ALA A 12 -19.64 21.28 25.30
CA ALA A 12 -20.59 20.42 24.59
C ALA A 12 -21.86 21.14 24.09
N GLY A 13 -22.19 20.93 22.82
CA GLY A 13 -23.48 21.20 22.19
C GLY A 13 -23.71 20.16 21.10
N PHE A 14 -24.83 19.45 21.19
CA PHE A 14 -25.17 18.25 20.43
C PHE A 14 -25.31 18.53 18.92
N TYR A 15 -24.29 18.17 18.13
CA TYR A 15 -24.38 17.92 16.68
C TYR A 15 -23.44 16.74 16.37
N GLY A 16 -23.85 15.87 15.43
CA GLY A 16 -23.30 14.54 15.21
C GLY A 16 -21.77 14.48 15.20
N SER A 17 -21.25 13.42 15.82
CA SER A 17 -19.84 13.07 15.82
C SER A 17 -19.34 12.93 14.39
N PHE A 18 -18.85 14.00 13.79
CA PHE A 18 -17.79 13.88 12.80
C PHE A 18 -16.53 13.55 13.58
N THR A 19 -16.29 12.26 13.78
CA THR A 19 -14.91 11.79 13.91
C THR A 19 -14.23 12.10 12.59
N LEU A 20 -13.48 13.19 12.52
CA LEU A 20 -12.31 13.20 11.65
C LEU A 20 -11.52 11.94 12.04
N PRO A 21 -11.11 11.07 11.09
CA PRO A 21 -10.25 9.96 11.45
C PRO A 21 -9.05 10.56 12.21
N LEU A 22 -8.91 10.17 13.47
CA LEU A 22 -7.75 10.54 14.25
C LEU A 22 -6.54 10.03 13.48
N SER A 23 -5.58 10.95 13.30
CA SER A 23 -4.21 10.76 12.82
C SER A 23 -3.73 9.32 12.98
N ALA A 24 -3.11 8.81 11.92
CA ALA A 24 -2.35 7.57 11.86
C ALA A 24 -1.64 7.23 13.18
N ASP A 25 -1.61 5.94 13.52
CA ASP A 25 -0.71 5.41 14.55
C ASP A 25 0.73 5.65 14.06
N VAL A 26 1.26 6.81 14.44
CA VAL A 26 2.60 7.29 14.08
C VAL A 26 3.45 7.29 15.33
N VAL A 27 4.60 6.62 15.25
CA VAL A 27 5.66 6.73 16.25
C VAL A 27 6.69 7.72 15.72
N LEU A 28 6.69 8.91 16.30
CA LEU A 28 7.66 9.98 16.02
C LEU A 28 8.88 9.83 16.92
N ARG A 29 10.07 9.88 16.32
CA ARG A 29 11.37 9.89 16.99
C ARG A 29 12.08 11.19 16.64
N THR A 30 12.44 11.97 17.66
CA THR A 30 13.15 13.23 17.48
C THR A 30 14.16 13.47 18.59
N ALA A 31 15.34 13.92 18.22
CA ALA A 31 16.38 14.37 19.14
C ALA A 31 17.25 15.40 18.43
N SER A 32 17.82 16.34 19.17
CA SER A 32 18.83 17.25 18.64
C SER A 32 19.89 17.56 19.68
N GLY A 33 21.06 17.99 19.24
CA GLY A 33 22.13 18.45 20.12
C GLY A 33 23.47 18.62 19.41
N ALA A 34 24.46 19.11 20.15
CA ALA A 34 25.75 19.53 19.59
C ALA A 34 26.59 18.40 18.97
N THR A 35 26.28 17.13 19.26
CA THR A 35 27.06 15.97 18.79
C THR A 35 26.17 14.79 18.48
N ALA A 36 26.69 13.84 17.68
CA ALA A 36 26.05 12.56 17.37
C ALA A 36 25.54 11.81 18.62
N ALA A 37 26.28 11.87 19.75
CA ALA A 37 25.88 11.23 21.00
C ALA A 37 24.52 11.70 21.53
N SER A 38 24.09 12.93 21.17
CA SER A 38 22.82 13.53 21.61
C SER A 38 21.61 12.88 20.94
N ILE A 39 21.79 12.26 19.76
CA ILE A 39 20.70 11.71 18.95
C ILE A 39 20.68 10.18 18.90
N VAL A 40 21.76 9.52 19.33
CA VAL A 40 21.93 8.06 19.24
C VAL A 40 20.77 7.28 19.85
N GLN A 41 20.26 7.69 21.01
CA GLN A 41 19.18 6.94 21.68
C GLN A 41 17.90 6.87 20.83
N GLU A 42 17.49 7.99 20.25
CA GLU A 42 16.29 8.03 19.41
C GLU A 42 16.50 7.36 18.06
N MET A 43 17.72 7.42 17.51
CA MET A 43 18.07 6.65 16.32
C MET A 43 18.00 5.14 16.57
N GLU A 44 18.52 4.64 17.69
CA GLU A 44 18.42 3.20 18.04
C GLU A 44 16.98 2.75 18.30
N ALA A 45 16.18 3.61 18.94
CA ALA A 45 14.75 3.37 19.09
C ALA A 45 14.06 3.29 17.72
N PHE A 46 14.36 4.22 16.81
CA PHE A 46 13.85 4.21 15.44
C PHE A 46 14.28 2.96 14.67
N ARG A 47 15.56 2.57 14.75
CA ARG A 47 16.08 1.33 14.15
C ARG A 47 15.29 0.11 14.64
N THR A 48 14.90 0.10 15.92
CA THR A 48 14.06 -0.94 16.53
C THR A 48 12.64 -0.92 15.97
N ASP A 49 12.02 0.26 15.85
CA ASP A 49 10.68 0.43 15.26
C ASP A 49 10.62 -0.14 13.81
N LEU A 50 11.73 -0.05 13.07
CA LEU A 50 11.86 -0.57 11.70
C LEU A 50 12.28 -2.06 11.61
N GLY A 51 12.39 -2.77 12.73
CA GLY A 51 12.72 -4.21 12.75
C GLY A 51 14.21 -4.55 12.95
N GLY A 52 15.05 -3.57 13.29
CA GLY A 52 16.35 -3.78 13.94
C GLY A 52 17.51 -4.34 13.10
N VAL A 53 17.28 -5.12 12.05
CA VAL A 53 18.36 -5.61 11.16
C VAL A 53 18.60 -4.62 10.02
N ASN A 54 19.85 -4.22 9.79
CA ASN A 54 20.24 -3.49 8.57
C ASN A 54 20.55 -4.50 7.45
N ASN A 55 19.73 -4.49 6.41
CA ASN A 55 19.83 -5.43 5.29
C ASN A 55 20.94 -5.06 4.28
N GLY A 56 21.64 -3.94 4.48
CA GLY A 56 22.84 -3.59 3.72
C GLY A 56 22.59 -3.35 2.23
N VAL A 57 23.48 -3.85 1.37
CA VAL A 57 23.39 -3.74 -0.10
C VAL A 57 22.80 -5.02 -0.68
N SER A 58 21.80 -4.91 -1.55
CA SER A 58 21.26 -6.07 -2.28
C SER A 58 22.07 -6.42 -3.52
N THR A 59 22.04 -7.70 -3.90
CA THR A 59 22.49 -8.18 -5.20
C THR A 59 21.40 -7.95 -6.26
N ALA A 60 21.79 -7.73 -7.52
CA ALA A 60 20.83 -7.63 -8.62
C ALA A 60 19.96 -8.90 -8.72
N GLY A 61 18.64 -8.74 -8.80
CA GLY A 61 17.67 -9.84 -8.78
C GLY A 61 17.59 -10.61 -7.46
N GLY A 62 18.24 -10.15 -6.39
CA GLY A 62 18.13 -10.74 -5.06
C GLY A 62 16.71 -10.63 -4.48
N PRO A 63 16.32 -11.53 -3.57
CA PRO A 63 15.01 -11.45 -2.93
C PRO A 63 14.93 -10.19 -2.06
N ALA A 64 13.75 -9.55 -2.04
CA ALA A 64 13.44 -8.55 -1.02
C ALA A 64 13.38 -9.23 0.35
N PHE A 65 13.92 -8.59 1.38
CA PHE A 65 13.73 -9.06 2.75
C PHE A 65 12.30 -8.75 3.19
N THR A 66 11.71 -9.55 4.08
CA THR A 66 10.34 -9.32 4.57
C THR A 66 10.28 -8.37 5.77
N SER A 67 11.44 -8.03 6.36
CA SER A 67 11.57 -7.15 7.54
C SER A 67 12.97 -6.54 7.59
N GLY A 68 13.19 -5.65 8.57
CA GLY A 68 14.43 -4.93 8.74
C GLY A 68 14.41 -3.56 8.06
N ARG A 69 15.59 -2.98 7.88
CA ARG A 69 15.78 -1.61 7.40
C ARG A 69 16.97 -1.49 6.45
N ARG A 70 17.09 -0.32 5.83
CA ARG A 70 18.25 0.13 5.06
C ARG A 70 18.80 1.42 5.66
N GLU A 71 20.11 1.60 5.52
CA GLU A 71 20.79 2.84 5.91
C GLU A 71 21.72 3.33 4.80
N ILE A 72 21.76 4.65 4.61
CA ILE A 72 22.70 5.35 3.74
C ILE A 72 23.45 6.35 4.62
N ASN A 73 24.77 6.17 4.74
CA ASN A 73 25.64 6.98 5.60
C ASN A 73 26.71 7.76 4.81
N TRP A 74 26.59 7.79 3.47
CA TRP A 74 27.43 8.58 2.56
C TRP A 74 28.94 8.25 2.52
N ASP A 75 29.43 7.44 3.46
CA ASP A 75 30.84 7.31 3.83
C ASP A 75 31.62 6.25 3.04
N ALA A 76 30.96 5.42 2.24
CA ALA A 76 31.65 4.42 1.40
C ALA A 76 32.48 5.07 0.28
N SER A 77 33.77 4.73 0.16
CA SER A 77 34.71 5.37 -0.78
C SER A 77 34.29 5.36 -2.26
N THR A 78 33.34 4.50 -2.62
CA THR A 78 32.75 4.39 -3.96
C THR A 78 31.65 5.40 -4.24
N VAL A 79 31.17 6.15 -3.23
CA VAL A 79 30.15 7.19 -3.38
C VAL A 79 30.79 8.43 -4.05
N PRO A 80 30.33 8.84 -5.24
CA PRO A 80 30.87 9.99 -5.95
C PRO A 80 30.41 11.32 -5.33
N THR A 81 31.23 12.37 -5.47
CA THR A 81 30.90 13.73 -5.03
C THR A 81 29.66 14.27 -5.73
N ASN A 82 29.61 14.20 -7.07
CA ASN A 82 28.37 14.48 -7.81
C ASN A 82 27.57 13.19 -7.87
N LEU A 83 26.50 13.10 -7.09
CA LEU A 83 25.76 11.86 -6.88
C LEU A 83 24.69 11.68 -7.96
N PRO A 84 24.75 10.62 -8.78
CA PRO A 84 23.62 10.25 -9.63
C PRO A 84 22.39 9.96 -8.77
N PRO A 85 21.20 10.48 -9.12
CA PRO A 85 20.02 10.34 -8.27
C PRO A 85 19.58 8.90 -8.01
N ASP A 86 19.94 7.96 -8.90
CA ASP A 86 19.64 6.54 -8.83
C ASP A 86 20.79 5.68 -8.28
N PHE A 87 21.86 6.27 -7.73
CA PHE A 87 23.04 5.53 -7.27
C PHE A 87 22.69 4.44 -6.26
N PHE A 88 21.83 4.75 -5.28
CA PHE A 88 21.35 3.80 -4.27
C PHE A 88 20.21 2.91 -4.75
N ASN A 89 19.82 3.00 -6.01
CA ASN A 89 18.92 2.05 -6.66
C ASN A 89 19.68 1.11 -7.61
N ARG A 90 20.71 1.59 -8.32
CA ARG A 90 21.46 0.83 -9.33
C ARG A 90 22.86 0.38 -8.93
N VAL A 91 23.68 1.26 -8.37
CA VAL A 91 25.12 0.97 -8.14
C VAL A 91 25.34 0.36 -6.76
N SER A 92 24.61 0.84 -5.76
CA SER A 92 24.62 0.29 -4.41
C SER A 92 23.19 0.03 -3.93
N PRO A 93 22.53 -1.02 -4.46
CA PRO A 93 21.08 -1.20 -4.37
C PRO A 93 20.56 -1.30 -2.92
N ARG A 94 20.01 -0.20 -2.44
CA ARG A 94 19.23 -0.04 -1.21
C ARG A 94 17.82 0.48 -1.47
N GLY A 95 17.47 0.68 -2.74
CA GLY A 95 16.11 1.02 -3.16
C GLY A 95 15.72 2.47 -2.93
N ALA A 96 16.66 3.41 -2.95
CA ALA A 96 16.38 4.85 -2.86
C ALA A 96 16.74 5.55 -4.18
N VAL A 97 15.83 6.39 -4.66
CA VAL A 97 16.06 7.32 -5.78
C VAL A 97 15.69 8.72 -5.32
N PHE A 98 16.52 9.69 -5.65
CA PHE A 98 16.32 11.08 -5.26
C PHE A 98 15.83 11.94 -6.43
N SER A 99 15.10 13.02 -6.14
CA SER A 99 14.81 14.07 -7.11
C SER A 99 14.77 15.43 -6.42
N THR A 100 15.07 16.50 -7.15
CA THR A 100 15.06 17.87 -6.64
C THR A 100 14.75 18.82 -7.80
N SER A 101 14.19 19.99 -7.51
CA SER A 101 14.06 21.08 -8.49
C SER A 101 15.40 21.79 -8.76
N GLY A 102 16.43 21.49 -7.97
CA GLY A 102 17.79 21.99 -8.14
C GLY A 102 18.55 21.31 -9.29
N SER A 103 19.86 21.53 -9.35
CA SER A 103 20.72 21.03 -10.44
C SER A 103 21.24 19.60 -10.23
N GLY A 104 21.01 19.02 -9.05
CA GLY A 104 21.42 17.67 -8.71
C GLY A 104 21.76 17.51 -7.23
N PHE A 105 22.64 16.57 -6.93
CA PHE A 105 23.03 16.22 -5.57
C PHE A 105 24.54 16.17 -5.40
N GLN A 106 25.00 16.62 -4.24
CA GLN A 106 26.39 16.51 -3.86
C GLN A 106 26.57 15.80 -2.53
N VAL A 107 27.69 15.07 -2.45
CA VAL A 107 28.22 14.52 -1.22
C VAL A 107 29.53 15.25 -0.91
N SER A 108 29.72 15.69 0.33
CA SER A 108 30.90 16.44 0.73
C SER A 108 32.19 15.63 0.55
N VAL A 109 33.33 16.32 0.57
CA VAL A 109 34.64 15.67 0.47
C VAL A 109 34.81 14.63 1.57
N ASN A 110 35.35 13.45 1.22
CA ASN A 110 35.58 12.34 2.14
C ASN A 110 36.81 12.60 3.03
N THR A 111 36.74 13.62 3.88
CA THR A 111 37.79 14.00 4.83
C THR A 111 37.18 14.68 6.05
N ASN A 112 37.67 14.32 7.23
CA ASN A 112 37.15 14.87 8.49
C ASN A 112 37.93 16.12 8.93
N ALA A 113 38.93 16.51 8.13
CA ALA A 113 39.84 17.61 8.41
C ALA A 113 40.19 18.37 7.13
N GLY A 114 40.67 19.60 7.32
CA GLY A 114 41.05 20.50 6.22
C GLY A 114 39.92 21.45 5.81
N PRO A 115 40.24 22.47 5.00
CA PRO A 115 39.30 23.54 4.65
C PRO A 115 38.17 23.07 3.72
N ASP A 116 38.33 21.94 3.03
CA ASP A 116 37.35 21.43 2.07
C ASP A 116 36.32 20.46 2.68
N ARG A 117 36.45 20.12 3.98
CA ARG A 117 35.51 19.21 4.68
C ARG A 117 34.10 19.79 4.66
N LEU A 118 33.09 18.92 4.70
CA LEU A 118 31.69 19.32 4.92
C LEU A 118 31.23 20.48 4.02
N PHE A 119 31.48 20.36 2.72
CA PHE A 119 31.17 21.40 1.72
C PHE A 119 31.98 22.70 1.85
N GLY A 120 33.07 22.72 2.63
CA GLY A 120 34.02 23.83 2.67
C GLY A 120 34.61 24.21 1.30
N ASN A 121 34.61 23.26 0.35
CA ASN A 121 34.97 23.49 -1.04
C ASN A 121 33.90 24.24 -1.86
N VAL A 122 32.67 24.37 -1.35
CA VAL A 122 31.55 25.12 -1.94
C VAL A 122 31.55 26.54 -1.38
N ASP A 123 31.57 26.65 -0.05
CA ASP A 123 31.79 27.90 0.68
C ASP A 123 32.66 27.61 1.91
N SER A 124 33.72 28.39 2.11
CA SER A 124 34.69 28.14 3.19
C SER A 124 34.10 28.25 4.59
N SER A 125 32.96 28.93 4.77
CA SER A 125 32.27 29.06 6.06
C SER A 125 31.69 27.72 6.55
N TYR A 126 31.23 26.86 5.64
CA TYR A 126 30.58 25.58 5.96
C TYR A 126 31.50 24.60 6.71
N ALA A 127 32.81 24.68 6.50
CA ALA A 127 33.77 23.81 7.16
C ALA A 127 33.78 23.95 8.69
N THR A 128 33.27 25.06 9.22
CA THR A 128 33.12 25.31 10.66
C THR A 128 31.67 25.36 11.14
N GLU A 129 30.72 25.45 10.21
CA GLU A 129 29.29 25.47 10.53
C GLU A 129 28.76 24.05 10.76
N PHE A 130 29.02 23.16 9.82
CA PHE A 130 28.45 21.82 9.89
C PHE A 130 29.22 20.89 10.84
N THR A 131 28.45 19.99 11.44
CA THR A 131 28.95 18.80 12.13
C THR A 131 28.34 17.55 11.52
N THR A 132 28.80 16.36 11.91
CA THR A 132 28.32 15.10 11.34
C THR A 132 27.85 14.12 12.41
N ASN A 133 26.94 13.23 12.01
CA ASN A 133 26.59 12.03 12.74
C ASN A 133 27.44 10.84 12.28
N SER A 134 27.54 10.63 10.97
CA SER A 134 28.49 9.68 10.38
C SER A 134 29.84 10.38 10.12
N PRO A 135 31.00 9.72 10.31
CA PRO A 135 32.24 10.47 10.53
C PRO A 135 32.72 11.36 9.38
N ASN A 136 32.40 11.07 8.11
CA ASN A 136 33.17 11.68 7.02
C ASN A 136 32.40 12.56 6.05
N ARG A 137 31.12 12.30 5.78
CA ARG A 137 30.43 12.98 4.69
C ARG A 137 28.98 13.37 4.96
N LEU A 138 28.61 14.49 4.37
CA LEU A 138 27.26 15.03 4.33
C LEU A 138 26.73 15.00 2.90
N PHE A 139 25.41 15.10 2.77
CA PHE A 139 24.65 15.07 1.53
C PHE A 139 23.77 16.31 1.44
N ALA A 140 23.63 16.88 0.24
CA ALA A 140 22.74 18.00 0.00
C ALA A 140 22.19 18.01 -1.44
N PRO A 141 20.93 18.46 -1.65
CA PRO A 141 20.51 18.96 -2.94
C PRO A 141 21.26 20.26 -3.29
N VAL A 142 21.57 20.47 -4.57
CA VAL A 142 22.28 21.66 -5.03
C VAL A 142 21.30 22.64 -5.69
N GLY A 143 21.29 23.89 -5.24
CA GLY A 143 20.45 24.95 -5.82
C GLY A 143 18.95 24.85 -5.48
N ALA A 144 18.59 24.03 -4.50
CA ALA A 144 17.25 23.96 -3.93
C ALA A 144 17.34 23.55 -2.45
N THR A 145 16.31 23.88 -1.67
CA THR A 145 16.17 23.47 -0.26
C THR A 145 15.32 22.22 -0.10
N ALA A 146 14.84 21.62 -1.19
CA ALA A 146 13.95 20.46 -1.12
C ALA A 146 14.43 19.33 -2.03
N LEU A 147 14.28 18.10 -1.54
CA LEU A 147 14.38 16.88 -2.34
C LEU A 147 13.25 15.91 -2.01
N ASP A 148 12.94 15.05 -2.96
CA ASP A 148 12.05 13.91 -2.77
C ASP A 148 12.85 12.61 -2.78
N VAL A 149 12.45 11.65 -1.94
CA VAL A 149 12.95 10.28 -1.89
C VAL A 149 11.84 9.34 -2.34
N HIS A 150 12.13 8.55 -3.38
CA HIS A 150 11.27 7.49 -3.87
C HIS A 150 11.90 6.12 -3.62
N PHE A 151 11.07 5.12 -3.34
CA PHE A 151 11.52 3.79 -2.98
C PHE A 151 11.30 2.77 -4.09
N PHE A 152 12.24 1.84 -4.20
CA PHE A 152 12.20 0.71 -5.12
C PHE A 152 12.64 -0.56 -4.40
N VAL A 153 12.23 -1.72 -4.89
CA VAL A 153 12.66 -2.99 -4.31
C VAL A 153 14.18 -3.13 -4.49
N PRO A 154 14.98 -3.26 -3.41
CA PRO A 154 16.42 -3.32 -3.51
C PRO A 154 16.87 -4.53 -4.36
N GLY A 155 17.57 -4.27 -5.47
CA GLY A 155 17.97 -5.30 -6.43
C GLY A 155 17.02 -5.49 -7.62
N SER A 156 15.84 -4.84 -7.60
CA SER A 156 14.89 -4.75 -8.72
C SER A 156 14.55 -3.28 -8.99
N PRO A 157 15.44 -2.54 -9.68
CA PRO A 157 15.39 -1.08 -9.73
C PRO A 157 14.17 -0.50 -10.46
N ALA A 158 13.42 -1.33 -11.19
CA ALA A 158 12.21 -0.93 -11.90
C ALA A 158 10.92 -1.23 -11.13
N THR A 159 11.00 -1.83 -9.93
CA THR A 159 9.83 -2.20 -9.12
C THR A 159 9.61 -1.16 -8.03
N PRO A 160 8.60 -0.28 -8.14
CA PRO A 160 8.29 0.70 -7.10
C PRO A 160 7.99 0.02 -5.76
N ALA A 161 8.38 0.69 -4.68
CA ALA A 161 8.23 0.17 -3.33
C ALA A 161 7.66 1.24 -2.39
N THR A 162 7.27 0.77 -1.22
CA THR A 162 6.92 1.63 -0.08
C THR A 162 7.66 1.17 1.16
N VAL A 163 7.82 2.06 2.13
CA VAL A 163 8.43 1.78 3.44
C VAL A 163 7.41 2.06 4.55
N SER A 164 7.57 1.44 5.72
CA SER A 164 6.72 1.71 6.90
C SER A 164 7.28 2.82 7.78
N GLY A 165 8.49 3.31 7.51
CA GLY A 165 9.08 4.44 8.21
C GLY A 165 10.31 4.96 7.50
N PHE A 166 10.58 6.25 7.66
CA PHE A 166 11.76 6.93 7.16
C PHE A 166 12.21 7.97 8.18
N GLY A 167 13.51 8.17 8.31
CA GLY A 167 14.12 9.19 9.14
C GLY A 167 15.45 9.65 8.56
N VAL A 168 15.81 10.88 8.90
CA VAL A 168 17.04 11.52 8.45
C VAL A 168 17.69 12.29 9.59
N VAL A 169 19.01 12.41 9.53
CA VAL A 169 19.77 13.36 10.34
C VAL A 169 19.99 14.64 9.54
N PHE A 170 19.55 15.76 10.09
CA PHE A 170 19.88 17.10 9.64
C PHE A 170 21.13 17.57 10.39
N ALA A 171 22.00 18.32 9.70
CA ALA A 171 23.13 19.02 10.29
C ALA A 171 22.84 20.52 10.22
N ASP A 172 23.04 21.20 11.35
CA ASP A 172 22.94 22.66 11.47
C ASP A 172 21.54 23.21 11.24
N VAL A 173 20.58 22.79 12.06
CA VAL A 173 19.22 23.34 12.01
C VAL A 173 19.14 24.53 12.95
N ASP A 174 19.10 25.76 12.45
CA ASP A 174 19.00 26.93 13.32
C ASP A 174 17.56 27.31 13.63
N MET A 175 16.65 27.05 12.69
CA MET A 175 15.30 27.59 12.76
C MET A 175 14.23 26.52 12.80
N PHE A 176 13.22 26.76 13.65
CA PHE A 176 11.98 26.01 13.59
C PHE A 176 11.27 26.25 12.25
N TYR A 177 10.53 25.26 11.79
CA TYR A 177 9.63 25.26 10.62
C TYR A 177 10.27 25.16 9.24
N PHE A 178 11.59 25.33 9.10
CA PHE A 178 12.24 25.31 7.78
C PHE A 178 12.86 23.96 7.41
N SER A 179 13.18 23.11 8.39
CA SER A 179 13.61 21.74 8.16
C SER A 179 12.47 20.76 8.46
N VAL A 180 11.96 20.08 7.43
CA VAL A 180 10.68 19.37 7.45
C VAL A 180 10.78 18.02 6.75
N LEU A 181 10.08 17.02 7.28
CA LEU A 181 9.77 15.76 6.60
C LEU A 181 8.27 15.65 6.35
N ASP A 182 7.89 15.61 5.07
CA ASP A 182 6.55 15.27 4.63
C ASP A 182 6.51 13.85 4.09
N TYR A 183 5.54 13.06 4.54
CA TYR A 183 5.37 11.66 4.18
C TYR A 183 4.13 11.50 3.32
N TYR A 184 4.24 10.89 2.15
CA TYR A 184 3.13 10.71 1.23
C TYR A 184 2.87 9.23 0.92
N ASP A 185 1.59 8.88 0.78
CA ASP A 185 1.16 7.55 0.39
C ASP A 185 1.28 7.33 -1.14
N LEU A 186 0.82 6.16 -1.61
CA LEU A 186 0.85 5.79 -3.03
C LEU A 186 -0.04 6.71 -3.90
N ASN A 187 -1.10 7.29 -3.33
CA ASN A 187 -2.01 8.20 -4.00
C ASN A 187 -1.51 9.66 -4.00
N GLY A 188 -0.40 9.94 -3.30
CA GLY A 188 0.14 11.29 -3.12
C GLY A 188 -0.52 12.07 -1.98
N GLU A 189 -1.32 11.40 -1.15
CA GLU A 189 -1.95 12.00 0.03
C GLU A 189 -0.93 12.12 1.17
N LEU A 190 -1.00 13.23 1.92
CA LEU A 190 -0.10 13.50 3.04
C LEU A 190 -0.47 12.61 4.24
N LEU A 191 0.44 11.73 4.62
CA LEU A 191 0.33 10.90 5.82
C LEU A 191 0.74 11.67 7.09
N GLY A 192 1.69 12.59 6.97
CA GLY A 192 2.14 13.42 8.07
C GLY A 192 3.24 14.41 7.65
N SER A 193 3.36 15.50 8.41
CA SER A 193 4.37 16.53 8.24
C SER A 193 4.98 16.85 9.60
N PHE A 194 6.31 16.78 9.70
CA PHE A 194 7.02 16.93 10.98
C PHE A 194 8.26 17.81 10.81
N ILE A 195 8.56 18.58 11.84
CA ILE A 195 9.60 19.61 11.82
C ILE A 195 10.78 19.13 12.66
N ALA A 196 12.00 19.36 12.18
CA ALA A 196 13.21 19.06 12.93
C ALA A 196 13.38 20.03 14.12
N THR A 197 13.89 19.51 15.25
CA THR A 197 14.21 20.36 16.40
C THR A 197 15.54 21.06 16.15
N PRO A 198 15.64 22.39 16.31
CA PRO A 198 16.88 23.12 16.10
C PRO A 198 18.06 22.61 16.94
N ALA A 199 19.24 22.69 16.33
CA ALA A 199 20.55 22.53 16.91
C ALA A 199 21.58 23.23 15.99
N ASP A 200 21.77 24.53 16.21
CA ASP A 200 22.87 25.35 15.68
C ASP A 200 24.21 24.62 15.87
N LYS A 201 24.95 24.42 14.78
CA LYS A 201 26.24 23.68 14.73
C LYS A 201 26.16 22.25 15.24
N GLY A 202 24.96 21.72 15.33
CA GLY A 202 24.64 20.41 15.88
C GLY A 202 24.03 19.48 14.84
N VAL A 203 23.46 18.39 15.34
CA VAL A 203 22.68 17.45 14.54
C VAL A 203 21.29 17.30 15.13
N ALA A 204 20.31 17.11 14.26
CA ALA A 204 18.92 16.84 14.60
C ALA A 204 18.43 15.60 13.86
N PHE A 205 18.02 14.57 14.60
CA PHE A 205 17.33 13.42 14.04
C PHE A 205 15.82 13.65 14.05
N LEU A 206 15.19 13.32 12.92
CA LEU A 206 13.74 13.27 12.78
C LEU A 206 13.36 12.03 11.98
N GLY A 207 12.48 11.19 12.54
CA GLY A 207 11.94 10.03 11.84
C GLY A 207 10.55 9.66 12.32
N ALA A 208 9.72 9.19 11.39
CA ALA A 208 8.39 8.69 11.69
C ALA A 208 8.23 7.25 11.19
N SER A 209 7.60 6.41 11.99
CA SER A 209 7.16 5.07 11.58
C SER A 209 5.64 4.95 11.73
N PHE A 210 5.02 4.29 10.75
CA PHE A 210 3.58 4.10 10.64
C PHE A 210 3.26 2.64 10.94
N ASN A 211 2.69 2.37 12.10
CA ASN A 211 2.32 1.01 12.54
C ASN A 211 0.82 0.71 12.36
N GLY A 212 0.02 1.71 11.98
CA GLY A 212 -1.38 1.55 11.59
C GLY A 212 -1.57 0.78 10.28
N GLY A 213 -0.53 0.66 9.44
CA GLY A 213 -0.53 -0.03 8.15
C GLY A 213 -0.37 0.89 6.94
N GLU A 214 -0.38 2.18 7.17
CA GLU A 214 -0.02 3.21 6.21
C GLU A 214 1.40 2.97 5.72
N ARG A 215 1.65 3.34 4.46
CA ARG A 215 2.92 3.06 3.80
C ARG A 215 3.36 4.27 3.01
N ILE A 216 4.60 4.66 3.26
CA ILE A 216 5.25 5.82 2.65
C ILE A 216 5.73 5.40 1.26
N PHE A 217 5.24 6.07 0.23
CA PHE A 217 5.68 5.92 -1.16
C PHE A 217 6.69 7.00 -1.56
N ARG A 218 6.53 8.20 -1.00
CA ARG A 218 7.44 9.34 -1.20
C ARG A 218 7.68 10.05 0.13
N VAL A 219 8.91 10.48 0.36
CA VAL A 219 9.25 11.45 1.41
C VAL A 219 9.72 12.73 0.74
N ARG A 220 9.22 13.89 1.17
CA ARG A 220 9.83 15.18 0.87
C ARG A 220 10.65 15.64 2.07
N ILE A 221 11.89 16.01 1.82
CA ILE A 221 12.80 16.59 2.80
C ILE A 221 13.01 18.04 2.41
N THR A 222 12.69 18.96 3.33
CA THR A 222 13.06 20.38 3.22
C THR A 222 14.21 20.66 4.19
N THR A 223 15.22 21.39 3.74
CA THR A 223 16.46 21.71 4.46
C THR A 223 16.65 23.22 4.52
N GLY A 224 16.38 23.81 5.68
CA GLY A 224 16.54 25.25 5.90
C GLY A 224 15.72 26.10 4.93
N ASN A 225 16.10 27.38 4.82
CA ASN A 225 15.44 28.34 3.94
C ASN A 225 16.37 28.93 2.87
N LEU A 226 17.66 28.61 2.91
CA LEU A 226 18.63 28.94 1.88
C LEU A 226 19.31 27.66 1.35
N ALA A 227 19.36 27.53 0.03
CA ALA A 227 20.02 26.38 -0.60
C ALA A 227 21.53 26.46 -0.45
N LEU A 228 22.20 25.32 -0.23
CA LEU A 228 23.65 25.20 -0.28
C LEU A 228 24.21 25.78 -1.58
N GLY A 229 25.18 26.69 -1.49
CA GLY A 229 25.85 27.27 -2.67
C GLY A 229 26.98 28.25 -2.34
N PRO A 230 27.82 28.60 -3.32
CA PRO A 230 28.89 29.58 -3.11
C PRO A 230 28.32 30.96 -2.76
N GLY A 231 28.83 31.59 -1.69
CA GLY A 231 28.34 32.90 -1.26
C GLY A 231 26.96 32.88 -0.61
N HIS A 232 26.49 31.70 -0.20
CA HIS A 232 25.30 31.50 0.62
C HIS A 232 25.73 31.13 2.06
N PRO A 233 26.33 32.06 2.83
CA PRO A 233 26.71 31.75 4.19
C PRO A 233 25.46 31.46 5.02
N ASP A 234 25.62 30.55 5.96
CA ASP A 234 24.65 30.41 7.05
C ASP A 234 24.72 31.67 7.94
N ASP A 235 23.56 32.21 8.32
CA ASP A 235 23.45 33.48 9.06
C ASP A 235 22.12 33.55 9.83
N PRO A 236 22.04 32.82 10.96
CA PRO A 236 20.79 32.68 11.71
C PRO A 236 20.35 34.00 12.34
N ASP A 237 21.29 34.93 12.59
CA ASP A 237 21.00 36.29 13.07
C ASP A 237 20.19 37.09 12.05
N ASN A 238 20.27 36.75 10.75
CA ASN A 238 19.52 37.39 9.66
C ASN A 238 18.42 36.50 9.06
N TYR A 239 17.98 35.46 9.79
CA TYR A 239 16.96 34.52 9.33
C TYR A 239 17.34 33.75 8.06
N VAL A 240 18.63 33.48 7.87
CA VAL A 240 19.16 32.62 6.82
C VAL A 240 19.65 31.32 7.47
N ASP A 241 19.17 30.19 6.96
CA ASP A 241 19.45 28.85 7.50
C ASP A 241 19.81 27.89 6.35
N VAL A 242 21.04 27.39 6.34
CA VAL A 242 21.58 26.43 5.37
C VAL A 242 21.76 25.06 6.01
N VAL A 243 20.73 24.23 5.95
CA VAL A 243 20.78 22.86 6.49
C VAL A 243 21.30 21.87 5.44
N VAL A 244 22.14 20.92 5.87
CA VAL A 244 22.52 19.75 5.07
C VAL A 244 22.15 18.44 5.77
N LEU A 245 22.31 17.32 5.08
CA LEU A 245 21.80 16.03 5.54
C LEU A 245 22.93 15.04 5.78
N ASP A 246 22.68 14.10 6.68
CA ASP A 246 23.53 12.95 6.96
C ASP A 246 22.66 11.67 6.90
N ASP A 247 22.95 10.65 7.70
CA ASP A 247 22.34 9.32 7.69
C ASP A 247 20.83 9.30 7.35
N PHE A 248 20.47 8.52 6.32
CA PHE A 248 19.09 8.15 6.05
C PHE A 248 18.83 6.75 6.61
N ILE A 249 17.72 6.57 7.31
CA ILE A 249 17.29 5.30 7.88
C ILE A 249 15.85 5.05 7.43
N TYR A 250 15.57 3.91 6.82
CA TYR A 250 14.21 3.60 6.36
C TYR A 250 13.92 2.10 6.39
N ALA A 251 12.65 1.75 6.59
CA ALA A 251 12.22 0.35 6.61
C ALA A 251 12.62 -0.34 5.30
N GLU A 252 12.75 -1.66 5.33
CA GLU A 252 13.01 -2.45 4.12
C GLU A 252 11.95 -2.14 3.05
N PRO A 253 12.35 -1.58 1.88
CA PRO A 253 11.39 -1.28 0.84
C PRO A 253 10.70 -2.55 0.33
N GLN A 254 9.38 -2.60 0.48
CA GLN A 254 8.54 -3.68 -0.03
C GLN A 254 7.86 -3.20 -1.30
N ALA A 255 7.72 -4.08 -2.30
CA ALA A 255 6.99 -3.78 -3.52
C ALA A 255 5.66 -3.09 -3.21
N ALA A 256 5.34 -2.02 -3.91
CA ALA A 256 4.05 -1.35 -3.77
C ALA A 256 2.94 -2.23 -4.39
N PRO A 257 1.69 -2.11 -3.92
CA PRO A 257 0.55 -2.64 -4.68
C PRO A 257 0.57 -2.06 -6.10
N VAL A 258 0.20 -2.89 -7.08
CA VAL A 258 0.04 -2.42 -8.46
C VAL A 258 -1.38 -1.92 -8.63
N VAL A 259 -1.52 -0.65 -8.98
CA VAL A 259 -2.80 -0.02 -9.27
C VAL A 259 -2.89 0.23 -10.77
N ARG A 260 -3.98 -0.24 -11.38
CA ARG A 260 -4.33 0.03 -12.78
C ARG A 260 -5.59 0.90 -12.79
N THR A 261 -5.53 2.05 -13.43
CA THR A 261 -6.68 2.93 -13.61
C THR A 261 -6.87 3.27 -15.09
N ALA A 262 -8.10 3.53 -15.48
CA ALA A 262 -8.45 4.16 -16.75
C ALA A 262 -9.79 4.88 -16.60
N ALA A 263 -10.00 5.91 -17.41
CA ALA A 263 -11.29 6.57 -17.54
C ALA A 263 -11.48 7.03 -18.99
N GLY A 264 -12.72 7.04 -19.45
CA GLY A 264 -13.04 7.53 -20.79
C GLY A 264 -14.52 7.39 -21.11
N PRO A 265 -14.93 7.75 -22.34
CA PRO A 265 -16.35 7.79 -22.71
C PRO A 265 -16.98 6.40 -22.91
N ASP A 266 -16.18 5.34 -23.08
CA ASP A 266 -16.68 4.02 -23.46
C ASP A 266 -15.73 2.87 -23.05
N ALA A 267 -16.14 1.63 -23.35
CA ALA A 267 -15.39 0.42 -23.04
C ALA A 267 -14.04 0.32 -23.78
N VAL A 268 -13.88 1.00 -24.93
CA VAL A 268 -12.62 0.99 -25.69
C VAL A 268 -11.55 1.74 -24.92
N ALA A 269 -11.91 2.85 -24.26
CA ALA A 269 -10.99 3.61 -23.42
C ALA A 269 -10.45 2.80 -22.22
N LEU A 270 -11.20 1.80 -21.72
CA LEU A 270 -10.77 0.96 -20.60
C LEU A 270 -9.94 -0.27 -21.03
N ALA A 271 -9.93 -0.61 -22.32
CA ALA A 271 -9.46 -1.90 -22.80
C ALA A 271 -7.99 -2.22 -22.42
N GLU A 272 -7.10 -1.23 -22.53
CA GLU A 272 -5.67 -1.41 -22.20
C GLU A 272 -5.45 -1.67 -20.70
N ALA A 273 -6.07 -0.87 -19.83
CA ALA A 273 -5.94 -1.03 -18.39
C ALA A 273 -6.56 -2.34 -17.89
N LEU A 274 -7.71 -2.74 -18.44
CA LEU A 274 -8.33 -4.03 -18.16
C LEU A 274 -7.45 -5.21 -18.62
N ALA A 275 -6.82 -5.09 -19.79
CA ALA A 275 -5.89 -6.12 -20.28
C ALA A 275 -4.62 -6.20 -19.40
N ALA A 276 -4.05 -5.06 -19.01
CA ALA A 276 -2.92 -5.00 -18.09
C ALA A 276 -3.26 -5.59 -16.72
N PHE A 277 -4.43 -5.27 -16.16
CA PHE A 277 -4.86 -5.83 -14.88
C PHE A 277 -5.07 -7.36 -14.95
N ARG A 278 -5.67 -7.86 -16.03
CA ARG A 278 -5.78 -9.30 -16.27
C ARG A 278 -4.40 -9.97 -16.39
N ALA A 279 -3.42 -9.28 -16.97
CA ALA A 279 -2.04 -9.76 -17.07
C ALA A 279 -1.32 -9.75 -15.71
N ASP A 280 -1.56 -8.75 -14.86
CA ASP A 280 -1.03 -8.68 -13.49
C ASP A 280 -1.53 -9.86 -12.63
N ILE A 281 -2.82 -10.23 -12.76
CA ILE A 281 -3.40 -11.41 -12.08
C ILE A 281 -2.84 -12.72 -12.67
N GLY A 282 -2.76 -12.77 -14.01
CA GLY A 282 -2.36 -13.95 -14.75
C GLY A 282 -3.42 -15.06 -14.82
N GLY A 283 -3.08 -16.10 -15.58
CA GLY A 283 -3.92 -17.29 -15.79
C GLY A 283 -5.24 -17.04 -16.53
N THR A 284 -6.05 -18.09 -16.64
CA THR A 284 -7.32 -18.08 -17.38
C THR A 284 -8.47 -17.50 -16.55
N ASN A 285 -9.54 -17.05 -17.21
CA ASN A 285 -10.82 -16.83 -16.54
C ASN A 285 -11.45 -18.19 -16.23
N ASN A 286 -11.55 -18.53 -14.95
CA ASN A 286 -12.02 -19.80 -14.44
C ASN A 286 -13.55 -19.95 -14.45
N GLY A 287 -14.29 -18.88 -14.80
CA GLY A 287 -15.72 -18.92 -15.03
C GLY A 287 -16.53 -19.39 -13.82
N VAL A 288 -17.50 -20.27 -14.05
CA VAL A 288 -18.34 -20.92 -13.02
C VAL A 288 -17.67 -22.22 -12.58
N ALA A 289 -17.56 -22.46 -11.27
CA ALA A 289 -17.04 -23.74 -10.78
C ALA A 289 -18.00 -24.90 -11.14
N THR A 290 -17.49 -25.91 -11.84
CA THR A 290 -18.24 -27.12 -12.23
C THR A 290 -17.75 -28.34 -11.45
N GLY A 291 -18.68 -29.14 -10.91
CA GLY A 291 -18.39 -30.52 -10.49
C GLY A 291 -17.68 -30.77 -9.15
N GLY A 292 -17.93 -29.99 -8.07
CA GLY A 292 -17.35 -30.27 -6.75
C GLY A 292 -15.81 -30.20 -6.72
N ALA A 293 -15.19 -29.73 -7.81
CA ALA A 293 -13.77 -29.53 -7.92
C ALA A 293 -13.37 -28.34 -7.03
N PRO A 294 -12.26 -28.46 -6.27
CA PRO A 294 -11.77 -27.38 -5.42
C PRO A 294 -11.36 -26.15 -6.26
N ALA A 295 -11.23 -25.00 -5.59
CA ALA A 295 -10.62 -23.80 -6.18
C ALA A 295 -9.35 -24.16 -6.96
N LEU A 296 -9.22 -23.56 -8.14
CA LEU A 296 -8.05 -23.77 -8.98
C LEU A 296 -6.83 -23.11 -8.32
N VAL A 297 -5.62 -23.61 -8.56
CA VAL A 297 -4.40 -23.11 -7.87
C VAL A 297 -3.97 -21.72 -8.37
N GLY A 298 -4.68 -21.16 -9.37
CA GLY A 298 -4.46 -19.82 -9.89
C GLY A 298 -5.48 -19.45 -10.97
N GLY A 299 -5.20 -18.35 -11.66
CA GLY A 299 -6.13 -17.74 -12.62
C GLY A 299 -7.00 -16.67 -11.96
N ARG A 300 -8.08 -16.33 -12.64
CA ARG A 300 -8.97 -15.22 -12.26
C ARG A 300 -10.43 -15.59 -12.46
N ARG A 301 -11.33 -14.79 -11.90
CA ARG A 301 -12.77 -14.85 -12.16
C ARG A 301 -13.28 -13.48 -12.54
N GLU A 302 -14.34 -13.49 -13.34
CA GLU A 302 -15.00 -12.28 -13.81
C GLU A 302 -16.51 -12.39 -13.61
N ILE A 303 -17.14 -11.29 -13.21
CA ILE A 303 -18.59 -11.12 -13.13
C ILE A 303 -18.94 -9.94 -14.03
N ASN A 304 -19.75 -10.19 -15.07
CA ASN A 304 -20.08 -9.20 -16.10
C ASN A 304 -21.57 -8.88 -16.20
N TRP A 305 -22.36 -9.27 -15.20
CA TRP A 305 -23.79 -8.91 -15.04
C TRP A 305 -24.75 -9.26 -16.20
N ASP A 306 -24.25 -9.97 -17.20
CA ASP A 306 -24.91 -10.17 -18.49
C ASP A 306 -25.48 -11.57 -18.69
N ALA A 307 -25.49 -12.39 -17.64
CA ALA A 307 -26.08 -13.72 -17.72
C ALA A 307 -27.56 -13.64 -18.15
N ALA A 308 -27.98 -14.52 -19.06
CA ALA A 308 -29.32 -14.52 -19.63
C ALA A 308 -30.44 -14.52 -18.55
N VAL A 309 -30.19 -15.21 -17.44
CA VAL A 309 -31.08 -15.24 -16.28
C VAL A 309 -30.35 -14.67 -15.05
N LEU A 310 -30.54 -13.38 -14.81
CA LEU A 310 -30.17 -12.69 -13.57
C LEU A 310 -31.43 -12.04 -13.00
N PRO A 311 -31.73 -12.22 -11.71
CA PRO A 311 -32.85 -11.55 -11.08
C PRO A 311 -32.58 -10.06 -10.92
N THR A 312 -33.60 -9.22 -11.14
CA THR A 312 -33.50 -7.76 -10.94
C THR A 312 -33.12 -7.42 -9.51
N ASN A 313 -33.77 -8.06 -8.53
CA ASN A 313 -33.35 -8.01 -7.13
C ASN A 313 -32.40 -9.18 -6.88
N LEU A 314 -31.12 -8.90 -6.73
CA LEU A 314 -30.09 -9.92 -6.65
C LEU A 314 -29.91 -10.41 -5.22
N PRO A 315 -30.03 -11.73 -4.95
CA PRO A 315 -29.64 -12.28 -3.66
C PRO A 315 -28.16 -12.01 -3.36
N PRO A 316 -27.80 -11.63 -2.12
CA PRO A 316 -26.41 -11.31 -1.76
C PRO A 316 -25.40 -12.43 -2.08
N ASP A 317 -25.84 -13.68 -1.99
CA ASP A 317 -25.06 -14.90 -2.17
C ASP A 317 -25.17 -15.50 -3.57
N PHE A 318 -25.80 -14.81 -4.54
CA PHE A 318 -26.05 -15.34 -5.88
C PHE A 318 -24.78 -15.90 -6.55
N PHE A 319 -23.67 -15.15 -6.42
CA PHE A 319 -22.39 -15.54 -7.00
C PHE A 319 -21.62 -16.57 -6.17
N ASN A 320 -22.06 -16.88 -4.96
CA ASN A 320 -21.48 -17.92 -4.13
C ASN A 320 -22.22 -19.26 -4.30
N GLU A 321 -23.55 -19.24 -4.21
CA GLU A 321 -24.40 -20.44 -4.15
C GLU A 321 -24.81 -20.92 -5.55
N GLN A 322 -25.37 -20.04 -6.39
CA GLN A 322 -25.93 -20.40 -7.69
C GLN A 322 -24.86 -20.38 -8.77
N SER A 323 -24.14 -19.25 -8.91
CA SER A 323 -23.11 -19.11 -9.94
C SER A 323 -21.73 -19.64 -9.53
N LYS A 324 -21.52 -19.97 -8.25
CA LYS A 324 -20.29 -20.63 -7.74
C LYS A 324 -18.98 -19.96 -8.20
N ARG A 325 -18.93 -18.64 -8.14
CA ARG A 325 -17.74 -17.81 -8.36
C ARG A 325 -17.07 -17.34 -7.06
N GLY A 326 -17.69 -17.62 -5.90
CA GLY A 326 -17.07 -17.38 -4.60
C GLY A 326 -17.19 -15.93 -4.12
N VAL A 327 -18.29 -15.25 -4.47
CA VAL A 327 -18.55 -13.87 -4.08
C VAL A 327 -19.87 -13.78 -3.33
N VAL A 328 -19.84 -13.17 -2.15
CA VAL A 328 -21.02 -12.71 -1.42
C VAL A 328 -20.97 -11.18 -1.32
N LEU A 329 -22.06 -10.54 -1.68
CA LEU A 329 -22.22 -9.09 -1.63
C LEU A 329 -22.76 -8.67 -0.26
N ALA A 330 -22.31 -7.56 0.27
CA ALA A 330 -22.81 -6.97 1.51
C ALA A 330 -22.89 -5.45 1.37
N ALA A 331 -23.93 -4.86 1.93
CA ALA A 331 -24.15 -3.42 1.96
C ALA A 331 -25.04 -3.11 3.17
N LEU A 332 -25.05 -1.85 3.65
CA LEU A 332 -25.87 -1.48 4.81
C LEU A 332 -27.37 -1.79 4.61
N SER A 333 -27.88 -1.60 3.40
CA SER A 333 -29.26 -1.94 3.03
C SER A 333 -29.47 -3.43 2.78
N ASN A 334 -28.39 -4.17 2.50
CA ASN A 334 -28.38 -5.54 1.99
C ASN A 334 -29.35 -5.75 0.80
N GLN A 335 -29.52 -4.71 -0.02
CA GLN A 335 -30.38 -4.70 -1.20
C GLN A 335 -29.54 -4.37 -2.43
N PHE A 336 -29.71 -5.19 -3.46
CA PHE A 336 -28.88 -5.15 -4.66
C PHE A 336 -29.75 -5.21 -5.91
N ARG A 337 -29.44 -4.34 -6.88
CA ARG A 337 -30.16 -4.28 -8.15
C ARG A 337 -29.24 -4.54 -9.32
N VAL A 338 -29.71 -5.36 -10.22
CA VAL A 338 -29.17 -5.49 -11.57
C VAL A 338 -30.10 -4.72 -12.50
N SER A 339 -29.53 -3.88 -13.37
CA SER A 339 -30.31 -3.03 -14.26
C SER A 339 -31.10 -3.86 -15.27
N VAL A 340 -32.15 -3.28 -15.83
CA VAL A 340 -32.74 -3.82 -17.06
C VAL A 340 -31.73 -3.67 -18.21
N ASN A 341 -31.81 -4.58 -19.19
CA ASN A 341 -30.92 -4.64 -20.35
C ASN A 341 -30.88 -3.30 -21.12
N THR A 342 -29.71 -2.93 -21.66
CA THR A 342 -29.46 -1.76 -22.51
C THR A 342 -30.48 -1.59 -23.64
N ASN A 343 -31.07 -2.67 -24.16
CA ASN A 343 -32.06 -2.61 -25.24
C ASN A 343 -33.53 -2.42 -24.80
N ALA A 344 -33.81 -2.31 -23.49
CA ALA A 344 -35.17 -2.31 -22.94
C ALA A 344 -35.91 -0.96 -22.99
N GLY A 345 -35.53 -0.05 -23.90
CA GLY A 345 -36.19 1.25 -24.05
C GLY A 345 -35.98 2.16 -22.84
N PRO A 346 -37.04 2.74 -22.23
CA PRO A 346 -36.92 3.75 -21.17
C PRO A 346 -36.64 3.16 -19.78
N THR A 347 -36.69 1.83 -19.59
CA THR A 347 -36.41 1.19 -18.30
C THR A 347 -34.98 0.65 -18.20
N ARG A 348 -34.19 0.75 -19.28
CA ARG A 348 -32.79 0.28 -19.33
C ARG A 348 -31.93 0.98 -18.27
N LEU A 349 -30.83 0.36 -17.85
CA LEU A 349 -29.79 1.02 -17.04
C LEU A 349 -30.34 1.74 -15.79
N PHE A 350 -31.25 1.07 -15.06
CA PHE A 350 -31.96 1.60 -13.90
C PHE A 350 -33.00 2.69 -14.20
N GLY A 351 -33.41 2.86 -15.45
CA GLY A 351 -34.56 3.68 -15.83
C GLY A 351 -35.88 3.24 -15.18
N ASP A 352 -35.98 1.97 -14.74
CA ASP A 352 -37.08 1.47 -13.91
C ASP A 352 -37.06 2.01 -12.47
N VAL A 353 -35.91 2.52 -12.01
CA VAL A 353 -35.72 3.14 -10.68
C VAL A 353 -35.86 4.65 -10.78
N ASN A 354 -35.12 5.28 -11.69
CA ASN A 354 -35.22 6.70 -12.01
C ASN A 354 -35.04 6.88 -13.53
N PRO A 355 -36.03 7.44 -14.26
CA PRO A 355 -35.95 7.64 -15.70
C PRO A 355 -34.74 8.46 -16.18
N ASP A 356 -34.18 9.32 -15.33
CA ASP A 356 -33.04 10.18 -15.69
C ASP A 356 -31.74 9.36 -15.85
N TYR A 357 -31.59 8.23 -15.15
CA TYR A 357 -30.38 7.37 -15.24
C TYR A 357 -30.11 6.77 -16.62
N VAL A 358 -31.11 6.79 -17.49
CA VAL A 358 -31.02 6.26 -18.86
C VAL A 358 -30.05 7.06 -19.74
N SER A 359 -29.82 8.33 -19.41
CA SER A 359 -28.83 9.21 -20.06
C SER A 359 -27.49 9.26 -19.34
N GLU A 360 -27.47 8.93 -18.04
CA GLU A 360 -26.26 9.06 -17.22
C GLU A 360 -25.37 7.84 -17.30
N PHE A 361 -25.88 6.62 -17.54
CA PHE A 361 -25.03 5.44 -17.52
C PHE A 361 -24.67 4.88 -18.89
N THR A 362 -23.42 4.43 -19.00
CA THR A 362 -22.89 3.57 -20.07
C THR A 362 -22.46 2.23 -19.48
N THR A 363 -22.41 1.17 -20.30
CA THR A 363 -21.93 -0.15 -19.88
C THR A 363 -20.59 -0.50 -20.51
N ASN A 364 -19.76 -1.24 -19.77
CA ASN A 364 -18.55 -1.88 -20.28
C ASN A 364 -18.88 -3.23 -20.91
N SER A 365 -19.69 -4.03 -20.21
CA SER A 365 -20.28 -5.25 -20.75
C SER A 365 -21.57 -4.92 -21.54
N PRO A 366 -21.98 -5.71 -22.55
CA PRO A 366 -23.03 -5.28 -23.47
C PRO A 366 -24.42 -5.00 -22.89
N ASN A 367 -24.79 -5.55 -21.72
CA ASN A 367 -26.21 -5.60 -21.36
C ASN A 367 -26.60 -4.88 -20.07
N ARG A 368 -25.88 -5.03 -18.95
CA ARG A 368 -26.42 -4.63 -17.64
C ARG A 368 -25.38 -4.04 -16.71
N LEU A 369 -25.89 -3.28 -15.75
CA LEU A 369 -25.16 -2.71 -14.63
C LEU A 369 -25.64 -3.30 -13.31
N PHE A 370 -24.89 -3.01 -12.27
CA PHE A 370 -25.15 -3.39 -10.89
C PHE A 370 -25.02 -2.18 -9.95
N ALA A 371 -25.85 -2.14 -8.92
CA ALA A 371 -25.67 -1.18 -7.83
C ALA A 371 -26.23 -1.72 -6.50
N PRO A 372 -25.60 -1.38 -5.35
CA PRO A 372 -26.30 -1.42 -4.07
C PRO A 372 -27.42 -0.35 -4.05
N VAL A 373 -28.52 -0.65 -3.37
CA VAL A 373 -29.67 0.27 -3.27
C VAL A 373 -29.60 1.05 -1.95
N ALA A 374 -29.96 2.34 -1.96
CA ALA A 374 -30.04 3.19 -0.77
C ALA A 374 -28.73 3.33 0.03
N THR A 375 -27.61 2.88 -0.53
CA THR A 375 -26.25 3.15 -0.05
C THR A 375 -25.32 3.20 -1.25
N ASN A 376 -24.24 3.97 -1.14
CA ASN A 376 -23.17 4.07 -2.11
C ASN A 376 -21.94 3.21 -1.72
N VAL A 377 -22.06 2.35 -0.71
CA VAL A 377 -20.96 1.49 -0.26
C VAL A 377 -21.32 0.02 -0.47
N LEU A 378 -20.45 -0.69 -1.19
CA LEU A 378 -20.53 -2.14 -1.40
C LEU A 378 -19.33 -2.83 -0.76
N GLU A 379 -19.57 -3.93 -0.07
CA GLU A 379 -18.54 -4.89 0.31
C GLU A 379 -18.70 -6.19 -0.49
N VAL A 380 -17.57 -6.73 -0.95
CA VAL A 380 -17.47 -8.00 -1.67
C VAL A 380 -16.63 -8.95 -0.82
N HIS A 381 -17.25 -10.03 -0.35
CA HIS A 381 -16.63 -11.05 0.50
C HIS A 381 -16.29 -12.28 -0.33
N PHE A 382 -15.10 -12.84 -0.12
CA PHE A 382 -14.60 -13.94 -0.93
C PHE A 382 -14.74 -15.30 -0.23
N PHE A 383 -15.17 -16.28 -1.01
CA PHE A 383 -15.34 -17.67 -0.61
C PHE A 383 -14.73 -18.59 -1.65
N VAL A 384 -14.34 -19.79 -1.23
CA VAL A 384 -13.80 -20.81 -2.13
C VAL A 384 -14.90 -21.17 -3.15
N PRO A 385 -14.66 -20.96 -4.46
CA PRO A 385 -15.67 -21.23 -5.48
C PRO A 385 -16.16 -22.68 -5.43
N GLY A 386 -17.49 -22.86 -5.36
CA GLY A 386 -18.11 -24.18 -5.22
C GLY A 386 -18.09 -24.77 -3.79
N SER A 387 -17.54 -24.05 -2.81
CA SER A 387 -17.54 -24.40 -1.38
C SER A 387 -18.02 -23.19 -0.56
N PRO A 388 -19.33 -22.85 -0.63
CA PRO A 388 -19.85 -21.54 -0.25
C PRO A 388 -19.68 -21.19 1.24
N ALA A 389 -19.47 -22.19 2.10
CA ALA A 389 -19.21 -21.99 3.53
C ALA A 389 -17.72 -21.80 3.88
N THR A 390 -16.80 -21.82 2.91
CA THR A 390 -15.35 -21.72 3.16
C THR A 390 -14.84 -20.34 2.77
N PRO A 391 -14.48 -19.47 3.73
CA PRO A 391 -13.88 -18.17 3.43
C PRO A 391 -12.61 -18.31 2.62
N ALA A 392 -12.37 -17.34 1.74
CA ALA A 392 -11.21 -17.30 0.87
C ALA A 392 -10.55 -15.91 0.91
N VAL A 393 -9.39 -15.85 0.28
CA VAL A 393 -8.70 -14.60 -0.02
C VAL A 393 -8.43 -14.46 -1.51
N VAL A 394 -8.23 -13.21 -1.90
CA VAL A 394 -7.76 -12.79 -3.22
C VAL A 394 -6.47 -11.98 -3.07
N THR A 395 -5.63 -12.03 -4.09
CA THR A 395 -4.45 -11.16 -4.22
C THR A 395 -4.76 -9.92 -5.06
N SER A 396 -5.86 -9.93 -5.82
CA SER A 396 -6.25 -8.82 -6.67
C SER A 396 -7.76 -8.70 -6.80
N PHE A 397 -8.26 -7.47 -6.89
CA PHE A 397 -9.65 -7.17 -7.24
C PHE A 397 -9.70 -5.85 -8.01
N GLY A 398 -10.60 -5.78 -9.00
CA GLY A 398 -10.88 -4.58 -9.76
C GLY A 398 -12.34 -4.53 -10.17
N ALA A 399 -12.83 -3.31 -10.38
CA ALA A 399 -14.20 -3.05 -10.76
C ALA A 399 -14.26 -1.93 -11.80
N VAL A 400 -15.22 -2.04 -12.71
CA VAL A 400 -15.63 -0.96 -13.60
C VAL A 400 -16.78 -0.19 -12.96
N PHE A 401 -16.70 1.12 -13.06
CA PHE A 401 -17.64 2.11 -12.57
C PHE A 401 -18.21 2.86 -13.76
N ALA A 402 -19.49 3.18 -13.72
CA ALA A 402 -20.16 4.00 -14.72
C ALA A 402 -20.52 5.33 -14.07
N ASP A 403 -20.16 6.42 -14.77
CA ASP A 403 -20.48 7.80 -14.41
C ASP A 403 -19.79 8.29 -13.14
N VAL A 404 -18.44 8.28 -13.13
CA VAL A 404 -17.69 8.85 -11.99
C VAL A 404 -17.38 10.31 -12.27
N ASP A 405 -17.96 11.20 -11.49
CA ASP A 405 -17.82 12.66 -11.70
C ASP A 405 -16.71 13.29 -10.86
N PHE A 406 -16.53 12.83 -9.63
CA PHE A 406 -15.64 13.48 -8.66
C PHE A 406 -14.30 12.78 -8.49
N GLU A 407 -13.24 13.60 -8.46
CA GLU A 407 -11.94 13.17 -7.99
C GLU A 407 -11.99 12.86 -6.49
N TYR A 408 -11.28 11.81 -6.07
CA TYR A 408 -11.11 11.42 -4.67
C TYR A 408 -12.39 11.04 -3.89
N VAL A 409 -13.49 10.71 -4.58
CA VAL A 409 -14.74 10.25 -3.93
C VAL A 409 -14.92 8.74 -4.10
N SER A 410 -15.07 8.29 -5.33
CA SER A 410 -15.20 6.87 -5.63
C SER A 410 -13.86 6.17 -5.36
N LYS A 411 -13.90 5.03 -4.68
CA LYS A 411 -12.68 4.30 -4.27
C LYS A 411 -12.87 2.80 -4.17
N LEU A 412 -11.78 2.09 -4.35
CA LEU A 412 -11.62 0.66 -4.05
C LEU A 412 -10.65 0.49 -2.89
N GLU A 413 -11.06 -0.25 -1.86
CA GLU A 413 -10.25 -0.64 -0.71
C GLU A 413 -10.19 -2.17 -0.61
N LEU A 414 -9.01 -2.73 -0.40
CA LEU A 414 -8.81 -4.14 -0.09
C LEU A 414 -8.49 -4.31 1.39
N LEU A 415 -9.23 -5.20 2.05
CA LEU A 415 -9.19 -5.37 3.49
C LEU A 415 -8.74 -6.77 3.90
N ASP A 416 -7.91 -6.83 4.93
CA ASP A 416 -7.51 -8.06 5.59
C ASP A 416 -8.60 -8.56 6.58
N PHE A 417 -8.30 -9.64 7.30
CA PHE A 417 -9.22 -10.24 8.28
C PHE A 417 -9.51 -9.39 9.50
N ALA A 418 -8.58 -8.53 9.89
CA ALA A 418 -8.81 -7.58 10.98
C ALA A 418 -9.74 -6.44 10.53
N GLY A 419 -10.09 -6.40 9.23
CA GLY A 419 -10.83 -5.31 8.63
C GLY A 419 -9.98 -4.08 8.37
N LYS A 420 -8.65 -4.24 8.38
CA LYS A 420 -7.70 -3.18 8.07
C LYS A 420 -7.52 -3.06 6.57
N VAL A 421 -7.50 -1.83 6.07
CA VAL A 421 -7.23 -1.53 4.67
C VAL A 421 -5.74 -1.78 4.41
N ILE A 422 -5.42 -2.69 3.49
CA ILE A 422 -4.04 -3.06 3.12
C ILE A 422 -3.63 -2.49 1.76
N ALA A 423 -4.61 -2.10 0.94
CA ALA A 423 -4.40 -1.29 -0.26
C ALA A 423 -5.69 -0.51 -0.58
N ALA A 424 -5.53 0.69 -1.12
CA ALA A 424 -6.64 1.51 -1.59
C ALA A 424 -6.24 2.31 -2.82
N ALA A 425 -7.21 2.61 -3.67
CA ALA A 425 -7.04 3.46 -4.83
C ALA A 425 -8.34 4.21 -5.13
N TYR A 426 -8.22 5.49 -5.45
CA TYR A 426 -9.33 6.29 -5.95
C TYR A 426 -9.65 5.92 -7.40
N VAL A 427 -10.93 5.97 -7.75
CA VAL A 427 -11.40 5.78 -9.11
C VAL A 427 -11.25 7.12 -9.83
N PRO A 428 -10.58 7.17 -11.01
CA PRO A 428 -10.48 8.42 -11.76
C PRO A 428 -11.86 8.88 -12.25
N PRO A 429 -12.13 10.19 -12.29
CA PRO A 429 -13.35 10.70 -12.91
C PRO A 429 -13.30 10.48 -14.43
N SER A 430 -14.47 10.20 -15.01
CA SER A 430 -14.69 10.08 -16.44
C SER A 430 -15.41 11.32 -16.99
N PRO A 431 -15.48 11.52 -18.32
CA PRO A 431 -16.52 12.38 -18.88
C PRO A 431 -17.90 11.94 -18.37
N SER A 432 -18.86 12.87 -18.27
CA SER A 432 -20.24 12.56 -17.84
C SER A 432 -20.81 11.40 -18.67
N GLY A 433 -21.36 10.43 -17.94
CA GLY A 433 -21.83 9.12 -18.41
C GLY A 433 -20.79 8.19 -19.03
N GLY A 434 -19.52 8.48 -18.83
CA GLY A 434 -18.39 7.64 -19.20
C GLY A 434 -18.20 6.46 -18.26
N LEU A 435 -17.08 5.77 -18.46
CA LEU A 435 -16.66 4.64 -17.65
C LEU A 435 -15.31 4.91 -17.02
N SER A 436 -15.14 4.37 -15.82
CA SER A 436 -13.88 4.36 -15.09
C SER A 436 -13.56 2.95 -14.60
N PHE A 437 -12.27 2.64 -14.52
CA PHE A 437 -11.78 1.38 -14.00
C PHE A 437 -10.73 1.63 -12.93
N VAL A 438 -10.80 0.84 -11.86
CA VAL A 438 -9.68 0.67 -10.93
C VAL A 438 -9.49 -0.81 -10.63
N GLY A 439 -8.25 -1.27 -10.71
CA GLY A 439 -7.83 -2.60 -10.32
C GLY A 439 -6.61 -2.52 -9.40
N VAL A 440 -6.64 -3.26 -8.30
CA VAL A 440 -5.56 -3.32 -7.32
C VAL A 440 -5.06 -4.75 -7.23
N THR A 441 -3.75 -4.93 -7.41
CA THR A 441 -3.01 -6.17 -7.12
C THR A 441 -2.11 -5.94 -5.91
N LEU A 442 -2.31 -6.73 -4.88
CA LEU A 442 -1.61 -6.66 -3.61
C LEU A 442 -0.13 -7.04 -3.74
N ARG A 443 0.63 -6.72 -2.70
CA ARG A 443 2.05 -7.06 -2.61
C ARG A 443 2.21 -8.56 -2.43
N ASN A 444 3.41 -9.06 -2.72
CA ASN A 444 3.74 -10.46 -2.48
C ASN A 444 3.49 -10.85 -1.01
N GLY A 445 2.63 -11.84 -0.80
CA GLY A 445 2.29 -12.38 0.53
C GLY A 445 1.14 -11.65 1.23
N GLU A 446 0.64 -10.54 0.70
CA GLU A 446 -0.59 -9.89 1.17
C GLU A 446 -1.82 -10.54 0.53
N HIS A 447 -2.89 -10.63 1.31
CA HIS A 447 -4.13 -11.30 0.93
C HIS A 447 -5.32 -10.53 1.48
N ALA A 448 -6.31 -10.24 0.63
CA ALA A 448 -7.55 -9.60 1.04
C ALA A 448 -8.68 -10.61 1.14
N VAL A 449 -9.46 -10.53 2.23
CA VAL A 449 -10.69 -11.31 2.40
C VAL A 449 -11.92 -10.57 1.89
N ARG A 450 -11.76 -9.27 1.68
CA ARG A 450 -12.85 -8.38 1.32
C ARG A 450 -12.35 -7.23 0.45
N ALA A 451 -13.14 -6.87 -0.55
CA ALA A 451 -13.04 -5.57 -1.22
C ALA A 451 -14.19 -4.67 -0.76
N ARG A 452 -13.94 -3.38 -0.57
CA ARG A 452 -14.95 -2.35 -0.33
C ARG A 452 -14.89 -1.33 -1.46
N LEU A 453 -16.04 -1.00 -2.03
CA LEU A 453 -16.22 0.01 -3.06
C LEU A 453 -17.06 1.15 -2.48
N THR A 454 -16.62 2.38 -2.70
CA THR A 454 -17.44 3.58 -2.56
C THR A 454 -17.77 4.10 -3.95
N CYS A 455 -19.06 4.32 -4.21
CA CYS A 455 -19.63 4.62 -5.52
C CYS A 455 -20.28 6.02 -5.50
N GLY A 456 -19.51 7.07 -5.75
CA GLY A 456 -20.00 8.44 -5.76
C GLY A 456 -20.39 8.96 -4.38
N THR A 457 -21.10 10.08 -4.36
CA THR A 457 -21.58 10.73 -3.12
C THR A 457 -22.98 10.28 -2.73
N ASP A 458 -23.76 9.74 -3.67
CA ASP A 458 -25.15 9.41 -3.50
C ASP A 458 -25.47 7.96 -3.89
N ALA A 459 -26.49 7.41 -3.24
CA ALA A 459 -26.96 6.06 -3.56
C ALA A 459 -27.89 6.05 -4.77
N LEU A 460 -27.91 4.91 -5.49
CA LEU A 460 -28.97 4.61 -6.45
C LEU A 460 -30.35 4.63 -5.75
N SER A 461 -31.25 5.53 -6.17
CA SER A 461 -32.62 5.62 -5.65
C SER A 461 -33.56 6.38 -6.58
N ALA A 462 -34.87 6.28 -6.34
CA ALA A 462 -35.87 6.98 -7.17
C ALA A 462 -35.85 8.52 -7.03
N THR A 463 -35.17 9.06 -6.02
CA THR A 463 -35.17 10.50 -5.72
C THR A 463 -33.81 11.16 -5.87
N ASN A 464 -32.75 10.36 -6.02
CA ASN A 464 -31.41 10.89 -6.21
C ASN A 464 -31.21 11.15 -7.70
N LEU A 465 -30.98 12.43 -8.00
CA LEU A 465 -30.52 12.85 -9.31
C LEU A 465 -29.00 12.79 -9.29
N ASP A 466 -28.46 12.32 -10.40
CA ASP A 466 -27.07 12.61 -10.71
C ASP A 466 -26.98 14.07 -11.18
N ILE A 467 -26.13 14.85 -10.52
CA ILE A 467 -26.00 16.29 -10.79
C ILE A 467 -24.51 16.58 -10.87
N PRO A 468 -24.00 16.89 -12.08
CA PRO A 468 -22.61 17.21 -12.26
C PRO A 468 -22.13 18.23 -11.24
N PHE A 469 -21.04 17.91 -10.55
CA PHE A 469 -20.40 18.75 -9.52
C PHE A 469 -21.18 18.98 -8.22
N ALA A 470 -22.34 18.33 -7.99
CA ALA A 470 -23.07 18.44 -6.73
C ALA A 470 -23.45 17.09 -6.09
N ARG A 471 -23.82 16.10 -6.90
CA ARG A 471 -24.31 14.79 -6.45
C ARG A 471 -23.91 13.77 -7.50
N ASP A 472 -23.34 12.66 -7.08
CA ASP A 472 -22.73 11.66 -7.97
C ASP A 472 -23.28 10.29 -7.62
N VAL A 473 -24.05 9.72 -8.54
CA VAL A 473 -24.66 8.39 -8.44
C VAL A 473 -23.90 7.43 -9.34
N VAL A 474 -22.99 6.65 -8.79
CA VAL A 474 -22.15 5.75 -9.59
C VAL A 474 -22.73 4.33 -9.62
N ALA A 475 -22.86 3.77 -10.82
CA ALA A 475 -23.18 2.35 -11.01
C ALA A 475 -21.92 1.52 -11.23
N LEU A 476 -22.01 0.21 -11.05
CA LEU A 476 -20.93 -0.74 -11.24
C LEU A 476 -21.22 -1.66 -12.43
N ASP A 477 -20.15 -2.13 -13.05
CA ASP A 477 -20.18 -3.17 -14.07
C ASP A 477 -19.12 -4.23 -13.73
N ASP A 478 -18.40 -4.74 -14.72
CA ASP A 478 -17.45 -5.85 -14.59
C ASP A 478 -16.60 -5.85 -13.31
N PHE A 479 -16.65 -6.97 -12.57
CA PHE A 479 -15.68 -7.30 -11.53
C PHE A 479 -14.66 -8.30 -12.07
N ILE A 480 -13.39 -8.07 -11.74
CA ILE A 480 -12.27 -8.96 -12.07
C ILE A 480 -11.46 -9.20 -10.80
N TYR A 481 -11.22 -10.46 -10.44
CA TYR A 481 -10.45 -10.79 -9.24
C TYR A 481 -9.65 -12.07 -9.42
N SER A 482 -8.54 -12.16 -8.70
CA SER A 482 -7.75 -13.40 -8.65
C SER A 482 -8.60 -14.55 -8.11
N GLU A 483 -8.30 -15.78 -8.54
CA GLU A 483 -8.99 -16.97 -8.04
C GLU A 483 -9.07 -16.97 -6.50
N PRO A 484 -10.28 -17.02 -5.90
CA PRO A 484 -10.38 -17.04 -4.46
C PRO A 484 -9.84 -18.35 -3.88
N LEU A 485 -8.84 -18.25 -3.02
CA LEU A 485 -8.13 -19.39 -2.45
C LEU A 485 -8.44 -19.54 -0.96
N SER A 486 -8.54 -20.80 -0.53
CA SER A 486 -8.67 -21.11 0.90
C SER A 486 -7.41 -20.71 1.65
N LEU A 487 -7.61 -20.11 2.81
CA LEU A 487 -6.55 -19.79 3.77
C LEU A 487 -6.07 -21.02 4.53
N GLN A 488 -6.91 -22.04 4.60
CA GLN A 488 -6.59 -23.25 5.34
C GLN A 488 -5.53 -24.03 4.56
N PRO A 489 -4.38 -24.34 5.18
CA PRO A 489 -3.41 -25.24 4.59
C PRO A 489 -4.07 -26.60 4.40
N ARG A 490 -3.84 -27.22 3.24
CA ARG A 490 -4.46 -28.49 2.87
C ARG A 490 -3.40 -29.55 2.67
N LEU A 491 -3.61 -30.69 3.33
CA LEU A 491 -2.85 -31.90 3.03
C LEU A 491 -3.37 -32.52 1.74
N ALA A 492 -2.46 -32.83 0.82
CA ALA A 492 -2.76 -33.66 -0.33
C ALA A 492 -3.10 -35.09 0.15
N SER A 493 -4.06 -35.71 -0.52
CA SER A 493 -4.44 -37.09 -0.27
C SER A 493 -4.39 -37.88 -1.58
N PRO A 494 -3.90 -39.14 -1.58
CA PRO A 494 -3.34 -39.87 -0.43
C PRO A 494 -1.87 -39.47 -0.12
N PRO A 495 -1.41 -39.69 1.12
CA PRO A 495 0.00 -39.51 1.48
C PRO A 495 0.88 -40.62 0.88
N VAL A 496 2.17 -40.32 0.68
CA VAL A 496 3.14 -41.33 0.21
C VAL A 496 3.77 -42.04 1.41
N VAL A 497 3.75 -43.37 1.42
CA VAL A 497 4.29 -44.19 2.51
C VAL A 497 5.52 -44.95 2.01
N ASN A 498 6.64 -44.83 2.71
CA ASN A 498 7.87 -45.59 2.45
C ASN A 498 8.46 -46.11 3.77
N GLY A 499 8.23 -47.40 4.05
CA GLY A 499 8.56 -48.00 5.34
C GLY A 499 7.86 -47.27 6.49
N ASN A 500 8.64 -46.84 7.48
CA ASN A 500 8.15 -46.03 8.61
C ASN A 500 8.20 -44.52 8.32
N THR A 501 8.25 -44.09 7.06
CA THR A 501 8.16 -42.66 6.72
C THR A 501 6.88 -42.37 5.97
N ILE A 502 6.15 -41.36 6.42
CA ILE A 502 5.00 -40.80 5.72
C ILE A 502 5.35 -39.41 5.20
N SER A 503 5.20 -39.23 3.89
CA SER A 503 5.39 -37.94 3.21
C SER A 503 4.04 -37.29 2.94
N LEU A 504 3.88 -36.08 3.45
CA LEU A 504 2.69 -35.26 3.33
C LEU A 504 3.00 -34.04 2.46
N SER A 505 2.43 -33.98 1.28
CA SER A 505 2.45 -32.74 0.49
C SER A 505 1.41 -31.79 1.06
N VAL A 506 1.80 -30.54 1.31
CA VAL A 506 0.94 -29.50 1.85
C VAL A 506 0.86 -28.36 0.85
N SER A 507 -0.37 -27.99 0.49
CA SER A 507 -0.65 -26.76 -0.23
C SER A 507 -1.13 -25.69 0.74
N ALA A 508 -0.46 -24.55 0.76
CA ALA A 508 -0.80 -23.39 1.58
C ALA A 508 -0.41 -22.11 0.83
N LEU A 509 -1.11 -21.01 1.13
CA LEU A 509 -0.75 -19.70 0.63
C LEU A 509 0.60 -19.27 1.20
N SER A 510 1.44 -18.69 0.34
CA SER A 510 2.72 -18.13 0.75
C SER A 510 2.51 -17.00 1.75
N GLY A 511 3.31 -16.97 2.82
CA GLY A 511 3.26 -15.96 3.88
C GLY A 511 2.42 -16.37 5.09
N LEU A 512 1.53 -17.36 4.95
CA LEU A 512 0.77 -17.89 6.09
C LEU A 512 1.56 -18.97 6.83
N ARG A 513 1.75 -18.80 8.14
CA ARG A 513 2.37 -19.83 8.98
C ARG A 513 1.38 -20.93 9.32
N PHE A 514 1.80 -22.17 9.22
CA PHE A 514 1.00 -23.32 9.61
C PHE A 514 1.83 -24.42 10.24
N ALA A 515 1.21 -25.19 11.11
CA ALA A 515 1.77 -26.42 11.65
C ALA A 515 1.17 -27.63 10.93
N VAL A 516 2.01 -28.58 10.55
CA VAL A 516 1.57 -29.93 10.23
C VAL A 516 1.64 -30.74 11.50
N GLU A 517 0.52 -31.30 11.91
CA GLU A 517 0.38 -31.98 13.19
C GLU A 517 -0.07 -33.43 12.94
N ARG A 518 0.39 -34.34 13.80
CA ARG A 518 -0.10 -35.71 13.85
C ARG A 518 -0.90 -35.95 15.13
N SER A 519 -1.83 -36.88 15.06
CA SER A 519 -2.56 -37.41 16.21
C SER A 519 -2.76 -38.91 16.09
N LEU A 520 -2.77 -39.60 17.23
CA LEU A 520 -3.12 -41.03 17.32
C LEU A 520 -4.59 -41.24 17.72
N ASN A 521 -5.27 -40.18 18.21
CA ASN A 521 -6.60 -40.27 18.82
C ASN A 521 -7.54 -39.10 18.47
N LEU A 522 -7.16 -38.25 17.49
CA LEU A 522 -7.85 -37.02 17.07
C LEU A 522 -8.00 -35.93 18.13
N THR A 523 -7.51 -36.14 19.36
CA THR A 523 -7.66 -35.21 20.48
C THR A 523 -6.33 -34.54 20.81
N ASN A 524 -5.27 -35.34 20.92
CA ASN A 524 -3.92 -34.87 21.21
C ASN A 524 -3.16 -34.72 19.91
N TRP A 525 -2.73 -33.50 19.60
CA TRP A 525 -2.03 -33.17 18.37
C TRP A 525 -0.59 -32.78 18.69
N THR A 526 0.37 -33.45 18.05
CA THR A 526 1.80 -33.15 18.17
C THR A 526 2.31 -32.54 16.88
N PRO A 527 2.95 -31.35 16.90
CA PRO A 527 3.56 -30.76 15.71
C PRO A 527 4.66 -31.65 15.14
N LEU A 528 4.65 -31.81 13.81
CA LEU A 528 5.73 -32.42 13.03
C LEU A 528 6.64 -31.35 12.44
N ALA A 529 6.05 -30.28 11.90
CA ALA A 529 6.76 -29.18 11.30
C ALA A 529 5.93 -27.90 11.41
N THR A 530 6.62 -26.75 11.35
CA THR A 530 6.00 -25.45 11.09
C THR A 530 6.58 -24.90 9.79
N GLN A 531 5.71 -24.47 8.88
CA GLN A 531 6.06 -24.00 7.55
C GLN A 531 5.33 -22.68 7.25
N SER A 532 5.77 -21.97 6.20
CA SER A 532 5.19 -20.69 5.76
C SER A 532 4.89 -20.63 4.26
N SER A 533 4.96 -21.78 3.59
CA SER A 533 4.72 -21.95 2.16
C SER A 533 4.36 -23.41 1.86
N SER A 534 3.84 -23.68 0.65
CA SER A 534 3.58 -25.04 0.19
C SER A 534 4.86 -25.88 0.17
N GLY A 535 4.77 -27.16 0.52
CA GLY A 535 5.95 -28.02 0.61
C GLY A 535 5.66 -29.44 1.08
N LEU A 536 6.73 -30.20 1.30
CA LEU A 536 6.66 -31.54 1.85
C LEU A 536 6.87 -31.50 3.37
N THR A 537 6.12 -32.30 4.12
CA THR A 537 6.41 -32.63 5.51
C THR A 537 6.62 -34.14 5.65
N LEU A 538 7.60 -34.54 6.46
CA LEU A 538 7.90 -35.94 6.73
C LEU A 538 7.53 -36.31 8.18
N ASP A 539 6.82 -37.42 8.35
CA ASP A 539 6.74 -38.15 9.62
C ASP A 539 7.64 -39.37 9.52
N THR A 540 8.88 -39.26 10.01
CA THR A 540 9.94 -40.27 9.84
C THR A 540 9.86 -41.44 10.81
N ASN A 541 8.92 -41.41 11.76
CA ASN A 541 8.71 -42.45 12.78
C ASN A 541 7.26 -42.94 12.75
N ALA A 542 6.89 -43.48 11.59
CA ALA A 542 5.55 -43.92 11.23
C ALA A 542 5.16 -45.35 11.67
N THR A 543 5.51 -45.75 12.89
CA THR A 543 5.35 -47.11 13.43
C THR A 543 3.93 -47.52 13.87
N ASP A 544 3.05 -46.56 14.18
CA ASP A 544 1.69 -46.84 14.69
C ASP A 544 0.71 -47.11 13.54
N SER A 545 -0.16 -48.10 13.74
CA SER A 545 -1.13 -48.56 12.72
C SER A 545 -2.29 -47.60 12.45
N ARG A 546 -2.53 -46.60 13.32
CA ARG A 546 -3.58 -45.58 13.14
C ARG A 546 -3.05 -44.20 13.47
N ARG A 547 -3.15 -43.31 12.49
CA ARG A 547 -2.62 -41.95 12.53
C ARG A 547 -3.54 -41.02 11.78
N PHE A 548 -3.61 -39.80 12.26
CA PHE A 548 -4.35 -38.72 11.66
C PHE A 548 -3.41 -37.55 11.48
N TYR A 549 -3.52 -36.90 10.32
CA TYR A 549 -2.72 -35.74 9.99
C TYR A 549 -3.63 -34.57 9.72
N ARG A 550 -3.20 -33.39 10.13
CA ARG A 550 -3.83 -32.13 9.73
C ARG A 550 -2.76 -31.08 9.49
N ALA A 551 -3.08 -30.13 8.62
CA ALA A 551 -2.39 -28.86 8.61
C ALA A 551 -3.29 -27.84 9.31
N ARG A 552 -2.71 -27.06 10.22
CA ARG A 552 -3.42 -26.07 11.02
C ARG A 552 -2.75 -24.72 10.85
N LEU A 553 -3.52 -23.73 10.41
CA LEU A 553 -3.07 -22.34 10.38
C LEU A 553 -2.66 -21.90 11.80
N LEU A 554 -1.53 -21.21 11.90
CA LEU A 554 -1.08 -20.60 13.14
C LEU A 554 -1.46 -19.11 13.14
N PRO A 555 -1.73 -18.52 14.32
CA PRO A 555 -1.93 -17.09 14.46
C PRO A 555 -0.73 -16.27 13.97
#